data_AF-A0A7K2QB86-F1
#
_entry.id   AF-A0A7K2QB86-F1
#
_cell.length_a   1.000
_cell.length_b   1.000
_cell.length_c   1.000
_cell.angle_alpha   90.00
_cell.angle_beta   90.00
_cell.angle_gamma   90.00
#
_symmetry.space_group_name_H-M   'P 1'
#
loop_
_entity.id
_entity.type
_entity.pdbx_description
1 polymer ?
#
loop_
_entity_poly.entity_id
_entity_poly.type
_entity_poly.pdbx_seq_one_letter_code
_entity_poly.pdbx_strand_id
1 'polypeptide(L)'
;MRTSEELYHQVRWDPRFDPARFVFGLHQRGAPPKRVPLPSFVPGGDIPWHRVLFVEADGELVWDRTSGVDRIDSTAAGRIRAPRLLRAPFFTARTPHAWDPAGGGAWRSAGTGRAASEPDPPQGPVRLLTWNTLWDRYDAPRIDTARRRPMLLADLAAADADVIALQEVEPALLDLLLAQPWVRAGYTVGTDPRSKDVPASGLLVLSRLPVREAGLHLLGPHKAVAAVTVDAPGGPLVVASVHLTSDHTENGAGRRGEELARIHEGLSGVE
;
A
#
# COMPACT_ATOMS: atom_id res chain seq x y z
N MET A 1 7.69 -8.40 -33.55
CA MET A 1 7.54 -7.32 -32.55
C MET A 1 6.06 -7.04 -32.43
N ARG A 2 5.53 -7.07 -31.20
CA ARG A 2 4.13 -6.75 -30.91
C ARG A 2 3.82 -5.28 -31.21
N THR A 3 2.57 -4.97 -31.44
CA THR A 3 2.04 -3.60 -31.37
C THR A 3 1.92 -3.15 -29.90
N SER A 4 1.79 -1.84 -29.68
CA SER A 4 1.53 -1.29 -28.34
C SER A 4 0.19 -1.77 -27.75
N GLU A 5 -0.78 -2.07 -28.61
CA GLU A 5 -2.09 -2.61 -28.20
C GLU A 5 -1.99 -4.07 -27.75
N GLU A 6 -1.30 -4.91 -28.52
CA GLU A 6 -1.02 -6.31 -28.14
C GLU A 6 -0.22 -6.38 -26.83
N LEU A 7 0.81 -5.54 -26.67
CA LEU A 7 1.58 -5.46 -25.44
C LEU A 7 0.70 -5.03 -24.25
N TYR A 8 -0.15 -4.02 -24.43
CA TYR A 8 -1.09 -3.57 -23.40
C TYR A 8 -1.99 -4.73 -22.94
N HIS A 9 -2.61 -5.43 -23.88
CA HIS A 9 -3.54 -6.52 -23.57
C HIS A 9 -2.81 -7.69 -22.90
N GLN A 10 -1.61 -8.04 -23.36
CA GLN A 10 -0.79 -9.05 -22.70
C GLN A 10 -0.49 -8.65 -21.26
N VAL A 11 0.07 -7.47 -21.02
CA VAL A 11 0.41 -7.01 -19.66
C VAL A 11 -0.83 -6.94 -18.76
N ARG A 12 -1.98 -6.54 -19.30
CA ARG A 12 -3.21 -6.38 -18.52
C ARG A 12 -3.81 -7.71 -18.06
N TRP A 13 -3.65 -8.78 -18.84
CA TRP A 13 -4.39 -10.03 -18.66
C TRP A 13 -3.53 -11.26 -18.42
N ASP A 14 -2.24 -11.20 -18.75
CA ASP A 14 -1.29 -12.28 -18.47
C ASP A 14 -0.93 -12.26 -16.97
N PRO A 15 -1.24 -13.33 -16.23
CA PRO A 15 -1.05 -13.39 -14.78
C PRO A 15 0.42 -13.36 -14.37
N ARG A 16 1.36 -13.43 -15.31
CA ARG A 16 2.80 -13.29 -15.03
C ARG A 16 3.23 -11.85 -14.84
N PHE A 17 2.41 -10.85 -15.17
CA PHE A 17 2.78 -9.43 -15.10
C PHE A 17 1.94 -8.65 -14.07
N ASP A 18 2.56 -7.67 -13.41
CA ASP A 18 1.85 -6.68 -12.60
C ASP A 18 1.71 -5.39 -13.43
N PRO A 19 0.50 -5.05 -13.92
CA PRO A 19 0.28 -3.85 -14.73
C PRO A 19 0.75 -2.56 -14.07
N ALA A 20 0.76 -2.47 -12.73
CA ALA A 20 1.17 -1.27 -12.01
C ALA A 20 2.67 -0.96 -12.16
N ARG A 21 3.47 -1.95 -12.58
CA ARG A 21 4.92 -1.82 -12.79
C ARG A 21 5.28 -1.29 -14.18
N PHE A 22 4.29 -1.08 -15.05
CA PHE A 22 4.49 -0.63 -16.43
C PHE A 22 4.12 0.84 -16.62
N VAL A 23 4.88 1.52 -17.46
CA VAL A 23 4.72 2.94 -17.82
C VAL A 23 4.75 3.07 -19.34
N PHE A 24 3.79 3.80 -19.90
CA PHE A 24 3.79 4.20 -21.30
C PHE A 24 4.48 5.55 -21.49
N GLY A 25 5.41 5.58 -22.44
CA GLY A 25 5.95 6.80 -23.01
C GLY A 25 5.08 7.25 -24.19
N LEU A 26 4.36 8.35 -24.03
CA LEU A 26 3.44 8.89 -25.03
C LEU A 26 4.06 10.07 -25.78
N HIS A 27 3.86 10.13 -27.09
CA HIS A 27 4.24 11.27 -27.91
C HIS A 27 3.48 12.53 -27.49
N GLN A 28 4.23 13.62 -27.29
CA GLN A 28 3.71 14.96 -27.04
C GLN A 28 4.38 15.93 -28.00
N ARG A 29 3.59 16.81 -28.63
CA ARG A 29 4.13 17.80 -29.57
C ARG A 29 5.03 18.80 -28.83
N GLY A 30 6.25 18.97 -29.31
CA GLY A 30 7.19 19.99 -28.81
C GLY A 30 7.72 19.74 -27.39
N ALA A 31 7.54 18.54 -26.84
CA ALA A 31 7.97 18.17 -25.49
C ALA A 31 8.53 16.75 -25.48
N PRO A 32 9.37 16.38 -24.49
CA PRO A 32 9.77 15.00 -24.29
C PRO A 32 8.54 14.09 -24.04
N PRO A 33 8.65 12.78 -24.33
CA PRO A 33 7.53 11.86 -24.16
C PRO A 33 6.96 11.88 -22.74
N LYS A 34 5.63 11.95 -22.64
CA LYS A 34 4.91 11.93 -21.37
C LYS A 34 4.86 10.50 -20.85
N ARG A 35 5.34 10.27 -19.63
CA ARG A 35 5.23 8.99 -18.93
C ARG A 35 3.90 8.88 -18.20
N VAL A 36 3.13 7.83 -18.47
CA VAL A 36 1.83 7.56 -17.85
C VAL A 36 1.80 6.11 -17.38
N PRO A 37 1.38 5.82 -16.14
CA PRO A 37 1.20 4.43 -15.69
C PRO A 37 0.25 3.67 -16.61
N LEU A 38 0.60 2.44 -16.98
CA LEU A 38 -0.21 1.60 -17.87
C LEU A 38 -1.66 1.44 -17.39
N PRO A 39 -1.96 1.25 -16.08
CA PRO A 39 -3.35 1.13 -15.62
C PRO A 39 -4.20 2.39 -15.80
N SER A 40 -3.57 3.55 -16.03
CA SER A 40 -4.26 4.81 -16.29
C SER A 40 -4.53 5.05 -17.77
N PHE A 41 -4.03 4.19 -18.66
CA PHE A 41 -4.31 4.25 -20.08
C PHE A 41 -5.68 3.61 -20.37
N VAL A 42 -6.55 4.31 -21.09
CA VAL A 42 -7.90 3.84 -21.44
C VAL A 42 -7.95 3.49 -22.92
N PRO A 43 -8.04 2.19 -23.29
CA PRO A 43 -8.24 1.77 -24.68
C PRO A 43 -9.49 2.42 -25.30
N GLY A 44 -9.36 2.97 -26.50
CA GLY A 44 -10.45 3.68 -27.18
C GLY A 44 -10.80 5.06 -26.61
N GLY A 45 -10.05 5.54 -25.61
CA GLY A 45 -10.18 6.90 -25.08
C GLY A 45 -9.42 7.96 -25.89
N ASP A 46 -9.15 9.11 -25.27
CA ASP A 46 -8.52 10.28 -25.92
C ASP A 46 -7.09 10.05 -26.42
N ILE A 47 -6.43 8.98 -25.97
CA ILE A 47 -5.04 8.67 -26.31
C ILE A 47 -5.01 7.50 -27.28
N PRO A 48 -4.83 7.74 -28.59
CA PRO A 48 -4.79 6.67 -29.57
C PRO A 48 -3.47 5.88 -29.48
N TRP A 49 -3.51 4.60 -29.86
CA TRP A 49 -2.36 3.68 -29.81
C TRP A 49 -1.12 4.18 -30.54
N HIS A 50 -1.29 4.87 -31.67
CA HIS A 50 -0.17 5.43 -32.43
C HIS A 50 0.58 6.54 -31.67
N ARG A 51 0.11 7.01 -30.51
CA ARG A 51 0.88 7.91 -29.65
C ARG A 51 1.79 7.19 -28.65
N VAL A 52 1.64 5.88 -28.45
CA VAL A 52 2.56 5.12 -27.59
C VAL A 52 3.90 4.94 -28.31
N LEU A 53 4.97 5.52 -27.78
CA LEU A 53 6.32 5.44 -28.35
C LEU A 53 7.11 4.28 -27.77
N PHE A 54 7.07 4.15 -26.44
CA PHE A 54 7.78 3.09 -25.71
C PHE A 54 6.98 2.65 -24.49
N VAL A 55 7.37 1.50 -23.94
CA VAL A 55 6.89 0.98 -22.67
C VAL A 55 8.09 0.61 -21.81
N GLU A 56 8.07 1.10 -20.59
CA GLU A 56 9.05 0.79 -19.54
C GLU A 56 8.38 -0.09 -18.49
N ALA A 57 9.12 -1.03 -17.89
CA ALA A 57 8.72 -1.75 -16.70
C ALA A 57 9.87 -1.69 -15.68
N ASP A 58 9.60 -1.33 -14.43
CA ASP A 58 10.65 -1.18 -13.39
C ASP A 58 11.84 -0.28 -13.80
N GLY A 59 11.62 0.69 -14.71
CA GLY A 59 12.67 1.54 -15.27
C GLY A 59 13.49 0.91 -16.42
N GLU A 60 13.21 -0.34 -16.79
CA GLU A 60 13.77 -1.01 -17.97
C GLU A 60 12.90 -0.76 -19.20
N LEU A 61 13.51 -0.44 -20.35
CA LEU A 61 12.83 -0.35 -21.63
C LEU A 61 12.46 -1.75 -22.13
N VAL A 62 11.16 -2.09 -22.09
CA VAL A 62 10.65 -3.41 -22.48
C VAL A 62 10.08 -3.47 -23.89
N TRP A 63 9.65 -2.33 -24.43
CA TRP A 63 9.14 -2.22 -25.79
C TRP A 63 9.40 -0.81 -26.33
N ASP A 64 9.86 -0.69 -27.58
CA ASP A 64 10.08 0.61 -28.22
C ASP A 64 9.77 0.57 -29.71
N ARG A 65 8.86 1.45 -30.14
CA ARG A 65 8.34 1.48 -31.50
C ARG A 65 9.42 1.77 -32.56
N THR A 66 10.33 2.69 -32.27
CA THR A 66 11.26 3.22 -33.27
C THR A 66 12.43 2.26 -33.51
N SER A 67 12.99 1.71 -32.44
CA SER A 67 14.10 0.76 -32.49
C SER A 67 13.66 -0.68 -32.74
N GLY A 68 12.36 -0.98 -32.58
CA GLY A 68 11.82 -2.33 -32.76
C GLY A 68 12.04 -3.26 -31.55
N VAL A 69 12.49 -2.72 -30.42
CA VAL A 69 12.72 -3.48 -29.19
C VAL A 69 11.41 -4.07 -28.68
N ASP A 70 11.42 -5.35 -28.35
CA ASP A 70 10.33 -6.06 -27.69
C ASP A 70 10.93 -7.20 -26.86
N ARG A 71 10.99 -7.01 -25.54
CA ARG A 71 11.67 -7.87 -24.57
C ARG A 71 10.72 -8.50 -23.56
N ILE A 72 9.41 -8.33 -23.73
CA ILE A 72 8.41 -8.73 -22.71
C ILE A 72 8.48 -10.21 -22.34
N ASP A 73 8.88 -11.09 -23.27
CA ASP A 73 8.98 -12.54 -23.02
C ASP A 73 10.24 -12.96 -22.27
N SER A 74 11.30 -12.16 -22.33
CA SER A 74 12.61 -12.47 -21.74
C SER A 74 12.95 -11.62 -20.53
N THR A 75 12.36 -10.43 -20.41
CA THR A 75 12.57 -9.54 -19.26
C THR A 75 11.89 -10.06 -18.00
N ALA A 76 12.56 -9.88 -16.86
CA ALA A 76 11.96 -10.05 -15.54
C ALA A 76 11.22 -8.78 -15.09
N ALA A 77 11.46 -7.65 -15.76
CA ALA A 77 10.84 -6.38 -15.44
C ALA A 77 9.32 -6.44 -15.64
N GLY A 78 8.58 -5.91 -14.67
CA GLY A 78 7.12 -5.95 -14.66
C GLY A 78 6.52 -7.33 -14.38
N ARG A 79 7.31 -8.40 -14.23
CA ARG A 79 6.78 -9.70 -13.81
C ARG A 79 6.33 -9.68 -12.36
N ILE A 80 5.30 -10.46 -12.07
CA ILE A 80 4.93 -10.83 -10.71
C ILE A 80 6.07 -11.71 -10.16
N ARG A 81 6.88 -11.15 -9.26
CA ARG A 81 8.03 -11.86 -8.66
C ARG A 81 7.58 -12.96 -7.68
N ALA A 82 6.44 -12.73 -7.03
CA ALA A 82 5.69 -13.70 -6.23
C ALA A 82 4.20 -13.30 -6.30
N PRO A 83 3.26 -14.24 -6.40
CA PRO A 83 1.85 -13.92 -6.38
C PRO A 83 1.51 -13.19 -5.09
N ARG A 84 0.66 -12.16 -5.19
CA ARG A 84 0.28 -11.35 -4.03
C ARG A 84 -0.22 -12.23 -2.89
N LEU A 85 0.17 -11.96 -1.65
CA LEU A 85 -0.44 -12.62 -0.49
C LEU A 85 -1.80 -11.98 -0.16
N LEU A 86 -1.93 -10.66 -0.37
CA LEU A 86 -3.18 -9.93 -0.18
C LEU A 86 -3.99 -9.93 -1.48
N ARG A 87 -4.66 -11.05 -1.75
CA ARG A 87 -5.38 -11.32 -3.01
C ARG A 87 -6.83 -10.82 -3.02
N ALA A 88 -7.29 -10.45 -4.22
CA ALA A 88 -8.71 -10.31 -4.52
C ALA A 88 -9.41 -11.70 -4.53
N PRO A 89 -10.74 -11.77 -4.30
CA PRO A 89 -11.64 -10.64 -4.08
C PRO A 89 -11.63 -10.10 -2.66
N PHE A 90 -11.00 -10.80 -1.71
CA PHE A 90 -11.04 -10.40 -0.30
C PHE A 90 -10.34 -9.07 -0.08
N PHE A 91 -9.07 -8.93 -0.46
CA PHE A 91 -8.36 -7.67 -0.36
C PHE A 91 -8.52 -6.82 -1.63
N THR A 92 -8.89 -5.55 -1.43
CA THR A 92 -8.66 -4.52 -2.45
C THR A 92 -7.27 -3.93 -2.25
N ALA A 93 -6.43 -3.99 -3.28
CA ALA A 93 -5.08 -3.46 -3.22
C ALA A 93 -5.02 -2.00 -2.78
N ARG A 94 -3.99 -1.65 -2.02
CA ARG A 94 -3.60 -0.28 -1.64
C ARG A 94 -2.15 -0.03 -2.01
N THR A 95 -1.84 1.25 -2.18
CA THR A 95 -0.49 1.73 -2.50
C THR A 95 0.18 2.20 -1.23
N PRO A 96 1.24 1.52 -0.75
CA PRO A 96 2.00 2.00 0.40
C PRO A 96 2.70 3.33 0.09
N HIS A 97 2.93 4.16 1.11
CA HIS A 97 3.57 5.47 0.96
C HIS A 97 4.76 5.63 1.89
N ALA A 98 5.87 6.15 1.38
CA ALA A 98 7.04 6.50 2.15
C ALA A 98 7.30 8.02 2.04
N TRP A 99 7.99 8.57 3.04
CA TRP A 99 8.41 9.96 3.00
C TRP A 99 9.60 10.13 2.05
N ASP A 100 9.45 11.02 1.08
CA ASP A 100 10.53 11.48 0.21
C ASP A 100 10.98 12.86 0.70
N PRO A 101 12.20 13.02 1.24
CA PRO A 101 12.68 14.31 1.73
C PRO A 101 13.01 15.32 0.60
N ALA A 102 13.02 14.90 -0.67
CA ALA A 102 13.36 15.78 -1.78
C ALA A 102 12.33 16.91 -1.98
N GLY A 103 12.82 18.08 -2.43
CA GLY A 103 11.97 19.19 -2.88
C GLY A 103 11.02 19.77 -1.81
N GLY A 104 11.45 19.79 -0.54
CA GLY A 104 10.62 20.26 0.58
C GLY A 104 9.84 19.17 1.31
N GLY A 105 9.96 17.92 0.87
CA GLY A 105 9.45 16.77 1.59
C GLY A 105 7.99 16.43 1.29
N ALA A 106 7.71 15.21 0.84
CA ALA A 106 6.35 14.75 0.61
C ALA A 106 6.20 13.24 0.80
N TRP A 107 5.03 12.80 1.28
CA TRP A 107 4.62 11.40 1.18
C TRP A 107 4.36 11.03 -0.28
N ARG A 108 5.02 9.98 -0.76
CA ARG A 108 4.90 9.47 -2.13
C ARG A 108 4.70 7.96 -2.11
N SER A 109 4.12 7.43 -3.18
CA SER A 109 4.04 5.99 -3.41
C SER A 109 5.41 5.35 -3.19
N ALA A 110 5.48 4.40 -2.27
CA ALA A 110 6.64 3.55 -2.10
C ALA A 110 6.64 2.58 -3.29
N GLY A 111 7.48 2.88 -4.30
CA GLY A 111 7.58 2.02 -5.49
C GLY A 111 7.90 0.59 -5.07
N THR A 112 7.18 -0.39 -5.62
CA THR A 112 7.34 -1.85 -5.39
C THR A 112 8.67 -2.41 -5.93
N GLY A 113 9.65 -1.55 -6.20
CA GLY A 113 10.90 -1.91 -6.87
C GLY A 113 12.05 -0.95 -6.64
N ARG A 114 11.99 -0.05 -5.65
CA ARG A 114 13.21 0.69 -5.29
C ARG A 114 14.09 -0.25 -4.48
N ALA A 115 15.04 -0.88 -5.17
CA ALA A 115 16.30 -1.35 -4.60
C ALA A 115 17.06 -0.12 -4.06
N ALA A 116 16.54 0.53 -3.03
CA ALA A 116 17.37 1.28 -2.11
C ALA A 116 18.25 0.19 -1.49
N SER A 117 19.54 0.17 -1.84
CA SER A 117 20.61 -0.66 -1.25
C SER A 117 20.07 -1.47 -0.09
N GLU A 118 19.58 -2.69 -0.38
CA GLU A 118 18.80 -3.47 0.58
C GLU A 118 19.62 -3.52 1.86
N PRO A 119 19.16 -2.88 2.95
CA PRO A 119 19.77 -3.13 4.24
C PRO A 119 19.69 -4.64 4.44
N ASP A 120 20.73 -5.24 5.04
CA ASP A 120 20.66 -6.65 5.40
C ASP A 120 19.31 -6.92 6.07
N PRO A 121 18.58 -7.98 5.67
CA PRO A 121 17.29 -8.30 6.25
C PRO A 121 17.47 -8.32 7.77
N PRO A 122 16.57 -7.66 8.53
CA PRO A 122 16.78 -7.45 9.95
C PRO A 122 17.12 -8.78 10.63
N GLN A 123 18.22 -8.86 11.36
CA GLN A 123 18.56 -10.09 12.04
C GLN A 123 17.84 -10.12 13.38
N GLY A 124 16.72 -10.83 13.47
CA GLY A 124 15.97 -11.00 14.72
C GLY A 124 14.47 -11.20 14.56
N PRO A 125 13.74 -11.41 15.67
CA PRO A 125 12.28 -11.48 15.65
C PRO A 125 11.67 -10.12 15.27
N VAL A 126 10.57 -10.13 14.53
CA VAL A 126 9.82 -8.92 14.17
C VAL A 126 9.10 -8.38 15.40
N ARG A 127 9.30 -7.10 15.73
CA ARG A 127 8.62 -6.38 16.81
C ARG A 127 7.34 -5.77 16.29
N LEU A 128 6.20 -6.35 16.67
CA LEU A 128 4.88 -5.84 16.35
C LEU A 128 4.30 -5.08 17.55
N LEU A 129 3.82 -3.85 17.31
CA LEU A 129 3.01 -3.10 18.26
C LEU A 129 1.59 -2.96 17.72
N THR A 130 0.60 -3.23 18.56
CA THR A 130 -0.79 -2.86 18.30
C THR A 130 -1.34 -1.98 19.40
N TRP A 131 -2.07 -0.93 19.05
CA TRP A 131 -2.66 -0.02 20.04
C TRP A 131 -3.93 0.66 19.49
N ASN A 132 -5.05 0.47 20.18
CA ASN A 132 -6.24 1.31 20.01
C ASN A 132 -5.99 2.67 20.68
N THR A 133 -5.91 3.74 19.88
CA THR A 133 -5.44 5.05 20.32
C THR A 133 -6.50 5.88 21.05
N LEU A 134 -7.71 5.35 21.21
CA LEU A 134 -8.87 5.98 21.84
C LEU A 134 -9.26 7.30 21.14
N TRP A 135 -10.29 7.23 20.29
CA TRP A 135 -10.86 8.38 19.58
C TRP A 135 -11.77 9.25 20.46
N ASP A 136 -11.93 10.51 20.08
CA ASP A 136 -12.76 11.48 20.83
C ASP A 136 -14.26 11.34 20.57
N ARG A 137 -14.71 10.32 19.82
CA ARG A 137 -16.10 10.19 19.40
C ARG A 137 -17.09 10.08 20.58
N TYR A 138 -16.67 9.43 21.65
CA TYR A 138 -17.47 9.20 22.85
C TYR A 138 -16.73 9.80 24.04
N ASP A 139 -17.45 10.47 24.93
CA ASP A 139 -16.89 11.01 26.18
C ASP A 139 -15.64 11.92 26.01
N ALA A 140 -15.54 12.66 24.90
CA ALA A 140 -14.41 13.56 24.60
C ALA A 140 -13.90 14.40 25.80
N PRO A 141 -14.78 14.97 26.67
CA PRO A 141 -14.33 15.76 27.83
C PRO A 141 -13.54 14.96 28.88
N ARG A 142 -13.57 13.62 28.83
CA ARG A 142 -12.88 12.73 29.79
C ARG A 142 -11.56 12.17 29.26
N ILE A 143 -11.25 12.41 27.99
CA ILE A 143 -10.18 11.70 27.28
C ILE A 143 -8.84 12.46 27.35
N ASP A 144 -8.83 13.75 27.68
CA ASP A 144 -7.60 14.57 27.79
C ASP A 144 -6.69 14.50 26.53
N THR A 145 -7.29 14.49 25.34
CA THR A 145 -6.60 14.23 24.07
C THR A 145 -5.41 15.14 23.79
N ALA A 146 -5.50 16.42 24.15
CA ALA A 146 -4.39 17.36 24.02
C ALA A 146 -3.14 16.92 24.82
N ARG A 147 -3.33 16.29 25.98
CA ARG A 147 -2.26 15.74 26.82
C ARG A 147 -1.82 14.36 26.35
N ARG A 148 -2.77 13.49 25.98
CA ARG A 148 -2.47 12.10 25.59
C ARG A 148 -1.71 11.98 24.28
N ARG A 149 -2.04 12.77 23.24
CA ARG A 149 -1.45 12.60 21.90
C ARG A 149 0.07 12.77 21.89
N PRO A 150 0.67 13.79 22.53
CA PRO A 150 2.13 13.87 22.65
C PRO A 150 2.76 12.68 23.37
N MET A 151 2.13 12.18 24.45
CA MET A 151 2.61 11.02 25.19
C MET A 151 2.54 9.74 24.34
N LEU A 152 1.41 9.52 23.66
CA LEU A 152 1.24 8.41 22.71
C LEU A 152 2.34 8.41 21.63
N LEU A 153 2.65 9.56 21.03
CA LEU A 153 3.69 9.66 20.01
C LEU A 153 5.08 9.34 20.56
N ALA A 154 5.36 9.75 21.80
CA ALA A 154 6.61 9.43 22.49
C ALA A 154 6.71 7.93 22.80
N ASP A 155 5.62 7.31 23.29
CA ASP A 155 5.56 5.88 23.60
C ASP A 155 5.68 5.04 22.32
N LEU A 156 5.02 5.43 21.22
CA LEU A 156 5.16 4.78 19.93
C LEU A 156 6.60 4.84 19.39
N ALA A 157 7.30 5.97 19.58
CA ALA A 157 8.69 6.11 19.19
C ALA A 157 9.62 5.24 20.06
N ALA A 158 9.42 5.26 21.38
CA ALA A 158 10.21 4.49 22.34
C ALA A 158 10.00 2.98 22.23
N ALA A 159 8.82 2.56 21.76
CA ALA A 159 8.49 1.14 21.55
C ALA A 159 9.37 0.48 20.48
N ASP A 160 10.00 1.26 19.59
CA ASP A 160 10.96 0.80 18.58
C ASP A 160 10.44 -0.45 17.85
N ALA A 161 9.19 -0.39 17.40
CA ALA A 161 8.49 -1.48 16.74
C ALA A 161 8.83 -1.54 15.24
N ASP A 162 9.02 -2.72 14.67
CA ASP A 162 9.23 -2.89 13.23
C ASP A 162 7.94 -2.64 12.45
N VAL A 163 6.81 -3.06 13.01
CA VAL A 163 5.47 -2.85 12.46
C VAL A 163 4.55 -2.30 13.55
N ILE A 164 3.81 -1.25 13.23
CA ILE A 164 2.84 -0.61 14.13
C ILE A 164 1.45 -0.72 13.50
N ALA A 165 0.50 -1.33 14.21
CA ALA A 165 -0.90 -1.48 13.82
C ALA A 165 -1.81 -0.71 14.79
N LEU A 166 -2.40 0.39 14.34
CA LEU A 166 -3.23 1.24 15.20
C LEU A 166 -4.72 1.09 14.85
N GLN A 167 -5.55 1.29 15.87
CA GLN A 167 -7.01 1.39 15.75
C GLN A 167 -7.48 2.73 16.33
N GLU A 168 -8.66 3.18 15.91
CA GLU A 168 -9.24 4.47 16.30
C GLU A 168 -8.35 5.68 15.93
N VAL A 169 -7.61 5.56 14.82
CA VAL A 169 -6.79 6.66 14.31
C VAL A 169 -7.67 7.72 13.68
N GLU A 170 -7.76 8.87 14.34
CA GLU A 170 -8.44 10.05 13.81
C GLU A 170 -7.54 10.81 12.82
N PRO A 171 -8.10 11.59 11.87
CA PRO A 171 -7.32 12.38 10.93
C PRO A 171 -6.26 13.28 11.58
N ALA A 172 -6.61 13.93 12.70
CA ALA A 172 -5.68 14.79 13.42
C ALA A 172 -4.52 14.02 14.07
N LEU A 173 -4.75 12.77 14.51
CA LEU A 173 -3.67 11.90 15.00
C LEU A 173 -2.80 11.42 13.85
N LEU A 174 -3.39 11.06 12.71
CA LEU A 174 -2.65 10.70 11.50
C LEU A 174 -1.70 11.84 11.08
N ASP A 175 -2.18 13.08 11.04
CA ASP A 175 -1.36 14.25 10.70
C ASP A 175 -0.17 14.42 11.66
N LEU A 176 -0.41 14.31 12.97
CA LEU A 176 0.65 14.40 13.98
C LEU A 176 1.70 13.28 13.85
N LEU A 177 1.25 12.06 13.56
CA LEU A 177 2.11 10.89 13.40
C LEU A 177 2.97 11.02 12.14
N LEU A 178 2.37 11.41 11.01
CA LEU A 178 3.07 11.63 9.74
C LEU A 178 4.01 12.85 9.77
N ALA A 179 3.87 13.72 10.76
CA ALA A 179 4.80 14.81 11.03
C ALA A 179 6.04 14.39 11.82
N GLN A 180 6.01 13.21 12.48
CA GLN A 180 7.11 12.79 13.34
C GLN A 180 8.38 12.50 12.52
N PRO A 181 9.57 13.01 12.95
CA PRO A 181 10.82 12.73 12.28
C PRO A 181 11.15 11.24 12.19
N TRP A 182 10.87 10.47 13.26
CA TRP A 182 11.14 9.03 13.30
C TRP A 182 10.25 8.24 12.34
N VAL A 183 8.99 8.68 12.12
CA VAL A 183 8.10 8.09 11.11
C VAL A 183 8.62 8.40 9.71
N ARG A 184 8.92 9.67 9.43
CA ARG A 184 9.45 10.11 8.12
C ARG A 184 10.81 9.50 7.77
N ALA A 185 11.61 9.14 8.77
CA ALA A 185 12.95 8.61 8.56
C ALA A 185 12.96 7.14 8.09
N GLY A 186 11.93 6.35 8.42
CA GLY A 186 12.01 4.90 8.18
C GLY A 186 10.71 4.15 8.04
N TYR A 187 9.54 4.76 8.27
CA TYR A 187 8.27 4.05 8.14
C TYR A 187 7.61 4.25 6.78
N THR A 188 7.12 3.14 6.25
CA THR A 188 6.16 3.09 5.14
C THR A 188 4.75 2.96 5.69
N VAL A 189 3.83 3.77 5.18
CA VAL A 189 2.39 3.74 5.48
C VAL A 189 1.70 2.75 4.57
N GLY A 190 0.88 1.84 5.11
CA GLY A 190 0.16 0.81 4.36
C GLY A 190 -0.97 1.32 3.45
N THR A 191 -1.13 2.62 3.28
CA THR A 191 -2.09 3.23 2.34
C THR A 191 -1.63 4.63 1.94
N ASP A 192 -2.32 5.26 0.98
CA ASP A 192 -2.19 6.69 0.73
C ASP A 192 -2.73 7.47 1.93
N PRO A 193 -1.88 8.27 2.62
CA PRO A 193 -2.29 9.11 3.74
C PRO A 193 -3.43 10.09 3.41
N ARG A 194 -3.62 10.42 2.13
CA ARG A 194 -4.65 11.36 1.66
C ARG A 194 -5.95 10.64 1.25
N SER A 195 -5.96 9.31 1.28
CA SER A 195 -7.14 8.52 0.97
C SER A 195 -8.19 8.58 2.09
N LYS A 196 -9.38 8.05 1.79
CA LYS A 196 -10.45 7.91 2.78
C LYS A 196 -10.30 6.68 3.68
N ASP A 197 -9.29 5.84 3.48
CA ASP A 197 -9.19 4.56 4.19
C ASP A 197 -9.08 4.74 5.71
N VAL A 198 -8.12 5.55 6.18
CA VAL A 198 -7.92 5.80 7.62
C VAL A 198 -9.11 6.57 8.20
N PRO A 199 -9.60 7.68 7.61
CA PRO A 199 -10.77 8.36 8.14
C PRO A 199 -12.05 7.51 8.19
N ALA A 200 -12.22 6.54 7.27
CA ALA A 200 -13.41 5.70 7.23
C ALA A 200 -13.35 4.51 8.19
N SER A 201 -12.15 3.93 8.40
CA SER A 201 -11.96 2.70 9.18
C SER A 201 -11.34 2.91 10.56
N GLY A 202 -10.60 4.00 10.75
CA GLY A 202 -9.76 4.23 11.93
C GLY A 202 -8.55 3.29 12.02
N LEU A 203 -8.22 2.53 10.97
CA LEU A 203 -7.13 1.57 10.96
C LEU A 203 -5.91 2.14 10.24
N LEU A 204 -4.73 1.93 10.82
CA LEU A 204 -3.46 2.30 10.23
C LEU A 204 -2.43 1.19 10.44
N VAL A 205 -1.64 0.89 9.42
CA VAL A 205 -0.45 0.04 9.54
C VAL A 205 0.75 0.79 9.02
N LEU A 206 1.83 0.81 9.79
CA LEU A 206 3.13 1.39 9.46
C LEU A 206 4.20 0.31 9.58
N SER A 207 5.19 0.30 8.70
CA SER A 207 6.29 -0.67 8.75
C SER A 207 7.65 -0.03 8.44
N ARG A 208 8.68 -0.37 9.23
CA ARG A 208 10.10 -0.14 8.88
C ARG A 208 10.66 -1.21 7.97
N LEU A 209 10.08 -2.41 8.01
CA LEU A 209 10.39 -3.48 7.07
C LEU A 209 9.89 -3.11 5.67
N PRO A 210 10.59 -3.54 4.60
CA PRO A 210 10.12 -3.34 3.22
C PRO A 210 8.68 -3.84 3.05
N VAL A 211 7.79 -2.97 2.60
CA VAL A 211 6.38 -3.32 2.34
C VAL A 211 6.24 -3.79 0.89
N ARG A 212 5.93 -5.07 0.69
CA ARG A 212 5.63 -5.64 -0.64
C ARG A 212 4.26 -5.27 -1.13
N GLU A 213 3.28 -5.35 -0.23
CA GLU A 213 1.87 -5.21 -0.57
C GLU A 213 1.13 -4.49 0.55
N ALA A 214 0.08 -3.79 0.17
CA ALA A 214 -0.96 -3.39 1.09
C ALA A 214 -2.34 -3.71 0.52
N GLY A 215 -3.30 -3.92 1.43
CA GLY A 215 -4.66 -4.26 1.09
C GLY A 215 -5.64 -3.80 2.16
N LEU A 216 -6.87 -3.53 1.73
CA LEU A 216 -8.00 -3.24 2.60
C LEU A 216 -9.16 -4.16 2.25
N HIS A 217 -9.78 -4.73 3.27
CA HIS A 217 -11.08 -5.40 3.16
C HIS A 217 -12.10 -4.66 4.04
N LEU A 218 -13.30 -4.40 3.55
CA LEU A 218 -14.37 -3.78 4.33
C LEU A 218 -15.29 -4.87 4.89
N LEU A 219 -15.42 -4.93 6.21
CA LEU A 219 -16.36 -5.80 6.93
C LEU A 219 -17.73 -5.13 7.12
N GLY A 220 -17.77 -3.79 7.04
CA GLY A 220 -18.96 -2.96 7.15
C GLY A 220 -18.64 -1.47 6.98
N PRO A 221 -19.57 -0.57 7.32
CA PRO A 221 -19.41 0.87 7.08
C PRO A 221 -18.19 1.51 7.77
N HIS A 222 -17.82 1.00 8.95
CA HIS A 222 -16.71 1.50 9.77
C HIS A 222 -15.76 0.38 10.24
N LYS A 223 -15.92 -0.82 9.68
CA LYS A 223 -15.20 -2.02 10.10
C LYS A 223 -14.45 -2.57 8.91
N ALA A 224 -13.18 -2.84 9.09
CA ALA A 224 -12.29 -3.23 8.01
C ALA A 224 -11.14 -4.10 8.53
N VAL A 225 -10.38 -4.64 7.59
CA VAL A 225 -9.07 -5.28 7.77
C VAL A 225 -8.08 -4.47 6.94
N ALA A 226 -7.17 -3.75 7.58
CA ALA A 226 -6.07 -3.06 6.91
C ALA A 226 -4.82 -3.93 7.04
N ALA A 227 -4.25 -4.37 5.93
CA ALA A 227 -3.15 -5.33 5.95
C ALA A 227 -1.97 -4.88 5.09
N VAL A 228 -0.77 -5.28 5.50
CA VAL A 228 0.47 -5.17 4.72
C VAL A 228 1.19 -6.52 4.69
N THR A 229 1.86 -6.80 3.58
CA THR A 229 2.88 -7.85 3.49
C THR A 229 4.24 -7.20 3.61
N VAL A 230 5.06 -7.66 4.56
CA VAL A 230 6.40 -7.12 4.84
C VAL A 230 7.48 -8.16 4.69
N ASP A 231 8.70 -7.72 4.39
CA ASP A 231 9.88 -8.59 4.28
C ASP A 231 10.46 -8.83 5.67
N ALA A 232 10.06 -9.96 6.26
CA ALA A 232 10.58 -10.41 7.54
C ALA A 232 11.73 -11.42 7.33
N PRO A 233 12.53 -11.70 8.37
CA PRO A 233 13.74 -12.52 8.24
C PRO A 233 13.46 -13.98 7.89
N GLY A 234 12.26 -14.48 8.22
CA GLY A 234 11.78 -15.81 7.88
C GLY A 234 10.99 -15.89 6.56
N GLY A 235 10.93 -14.81 5.77
CA GLY A 235 10.10 -14.69 4.59
C GLY A 235 9.00 -13.63 4.73
N PRO A 236 8.13 -13.47 3.72
CA PRO A 236 7.07 -12.47 3.78
C PRO A 236 6.10 -12.75 4.94
N LEU A 237 5.83 -11.72 5.74
CA LEU A 237 4.90 -11.74 6.86
C LEU A 237 3.71 -10.84 6.54
N VAL A 238 2.49 -11.37 6.68
CA VAL A 238 1.27 -10.56 6.60
C VAL A 238 0.89 -10.04 7.98
N VAL A 239 0.74 -8.72 8.11
CA VAL A 239 0.25 -8.07 9.32
C VAL A 239 -1.07 -7.38 9.00
N ALA A 240 -2.12 -7.75 9.72
CA ALA A 240 -3.46 -7.20 9.56
C ALA A 240 -3.92 -6.49 10.85
N SER A 241 -4.22 -5.19 10.75
CA SER A 241 -4.92 -4.43 11.78
C SER A 241 -6.42 -4.64 11.63
N VAL A 242 -7.09 -4.96 12.74
CA VAL A 242 -8.54 -5.12 12.83
C VAL A 242 -9.05 -4.40 14.07
N HIS A 243 -10.27 -3.89 14.00
CA HIS A 243 -10.96 -3.34 15.16
C HIS A 243 -12.42 -3.76 15.13
N LEU A 244 -12.74 -4.84 15.84
CA LEU A 244 -14.06 -5.49 15.77
C LEU A 244 -15.17 -4.67 16.43
N THR A 245 -16.41 -5.11 16.24
CA THR A 245 -17.59 -4.50 16.88
C THR A 245 -17.50 -4.51 18.41
N SER A 246 -17.74 -3.35 19.03
CA SER A 246 -17.69 -3.15 20.49
C SER A 246 -18.88 -3.81 21.21
N ASP A 247 -18.72 -4.12 22.49
CA ASP A 247 -19.78 -4.62 23.37
C ASP A 247 -20.90 -3.60 23.64
N HIS A 248 -20.68 -2.31 23.36
CA HIS A 248 -21.73 -1.29 23.44
C HIS A 248 -22.70 -1.32 22.24
N THR A 249 -22.44 -2.17 21.24
CA THR A 249 -23.29 -2.31 20.06
C THR A 249 -24.34 -3.38 20.30
N GLU A 250 -25.58 -3.13 19.87
CA GLU A 250 -26.65 -4.13 19.89
C GLU A 250 -26.21 -5.42 19.15
N ASN A 251 -26.37 -6.57 19.82
CA ASN A 251 -25.87 -7.87 19.37
C ASN A 251 -24.36 -7.86 19.02
N GLY A 252 -23.54 -7.14 19.81
CA GLY A 252 -22.10 -7.00 19.55
C GLY A 252 -21.35 -8.32 19.42
N ALA A 253 -21.67 -9.31 20.27
CA ALA A 253 -21.06 -10.64 20.20
C ALA A 253 -21.37 -11.38 18.88
N GLY A 254 -22.63 -11.36 18.44
CA GLY A 254 -23.03 -11.98 17.17
C GLY A 254 -22.34 -11.32 15.96
N ARG A 255 -22.32 -9.98 15.94
CA ARG A 255 -21.63 -9.20 14.89
C ARG A 255 -20.14 -9.51 14.83
N ARG A 256 -19.46 -9.63 15.98
CA ARG A 256 -18.05 -10.04 16.02
C ARG A 256 -17.83 -11.46 15.49
N GLY A 257 -18.75 -12.38 15.76
CA GLY A 257 -18.71 -13.74 15.19
C GLY A 257 -18.71 -13.71 13.66
N GLU A 258 -19.59 -12.91 13.06
CA GLU A 258 -19.66 -12.72 11.60
C GLU A 258 -18.42 -12.01 11.03
N GLU A 259 -17.86 -11.03 11.76
CA GLU A 259 -16.61 -10.36 11.38
C GLU A 259 -15.42 -11.33 11.39
N LEU A 260 -15.27 -12.11 12.46
CA LEU A 260 -14.19 -13.10 12.60
C LEU A 260 -14.30 -14.22 11.57
N ALA A 261 -15.50 -14.71 11.27
CA ALA A 261 -15.71 -15.71 10.23
C ALA A 261 -15.27 -15.21 8.84
N ARG A 262 -15.63 -13.96 8.49
CA ARG A 262 -15.20 -13.32 7.24
C ARG A 262 -13.69 -13.10 7.19
N ILE A 263 -13.09 -12.67 8.30
CA ILE A 263 -11.62 -12.52 8.41
C ILE A 263 -10.94 -13.88 8.20
N HIS A 264 -11.44 -14.94 8.84
CA HIS A 264 -10.90 -16.28 8.71
C HIS A 264 -10.96 -16.77 7.26
N GLU A 265 -12.11 -16.63 6.59
CA GLU A 265 -12.27 -16.97 5.17
C GLU A 265 -11.25 -16.23 4.31
N GLY A 266 -11.12 -14.91 4.48
CA GLY A 266 -10.20 -14.10 3.69
C GLY A 266 -8.72 -14.36 3.93
N LEU A 267 -8.35 -14.70 5.16
CA LEU A 267 -6.96 -15.01 5.52
C LEU A 267 -6.59 -16.47 5.28
N SER A 268 -7.55 -17.37 5.08
CA SER A 268 -7.28 -18.78 4.77
C SER A 268 -6.51 -18.99 3.47
N GLY A 269 -6.57 -18.03 2.53
CA GLY A 269 -5.81 -18.04 1.28
C GLY A 269 -4.45 -17.34 1.34
N VAL A 270 -4.03 -16.90 2.53
CA VAL A 270 -2.70 -16.30 2.76
C VAL A 270 -1.74 -17.42 3.14
N GLU A 271 -1.12 -18.04 2.13
CA GLU A 271 -0.04 -19.02 2.26
C GLU A 271 1.22 -18.56 1.52
#